data_AF-A0A9E4BZ68-F1
#
_entry.id   AF-A0A9E4BZ68-F1
#
_cell.length_a   1.000
_cell.length_b   1.000
_cell.length_c   1.000
_cell.angle_alpha   90.00
_cell.angle_beta   90.00
_cell.angle_gamma   90.00
#
_symmetry.space_group_name_H-M   'P 1'
#
loop_
_entity.id
_entity.type
_entity.pdbx_description
1 polymer ?
#
loop_
_entity_poly.entity_id
_entity_poly.type
_entity_poly.pdbx_seq_one_letter_code
_entity_poly.pdbx_strand_id
1 'polypeptide(L)'
;MGKPVLFIHGLRGMDSISTIAAVNILGRVARRTAEYDTALRVVAPDPVVMSVSQETMKASYVEAGRPDAFNPEHVFIAGTEQFSYAAAVEGIMVRDRPAAHIMMGYFYAESLLLAETGSTTGAIQIAGTDAFTQLPFFITTCDYTLLGEELYAASAYLSGEPRMLGSLKGQDAGKALILAALVLGAVLAALELPQLTHFFTPY
;
A
#
# COMPACT_ATOMS: atom_id res chain seq x y z
N MET A 1 15.15 11.91 21.45
CA MET A 1 14.36 10.86 20.78
C MET A 1 14.29 11.18 19.30
N GLY A 2 14.40 10.17 18.44
CA GLY A 2 14.30 10.32 16.97
C GLY A 2 12.90 10.72 16.53
N LYS A 3 12.79 11.26 15.30
CA LYS A 3 11.50 11.56 14.67
C LYS A 3 10.69 10.25 14.48
N PRO A 4 9.36 10.26 14.68
CA PRO A 4 8.55 9.06 14.54
C PRO A 4 8.42 8.61 13.07
N VAL A 5 7.94 7.38 12.86
CA VAL A 5 7.36 6.92 11.60
C VAL A 5 5.84 7.11 11.67
N LEU A 6 5.26 7.68 10.62
CA LEU A 6 3.80 7.81 10.48
C LEU A 6 3.32 6.83 9.42
N PHE A 7 2.45 5.90 9.80
CA PHE A 7 1.75 5.01 8.90
C PHE A 7 0.29 5.44 8.79
N ILE A 8 -0.24 5.55 7.58
CA ILE A 8 -1.65 5.87 7.36
C ILE A 8 -2.29 4.86 6.43
N HIS A 9 -3.52 4.48 6.76
CA HIS A 9 -4.37 3.68 5.91
C HIS A 9 -5.09 4.54 4.88
N GLY A 10 -5.40 3.96 3.72
CA GLY A 10 -6.41 4.50 2.82
C GLY A 10 -7.81 4.52 3.45
N LEU A 11 -8.78 5.14 2.78
CA LEU A 11 -10.10 5.46 3.31
C LEU A 11 -11.13 4.32 3.23
N ARG A 12 -10.72 3.10 2.89
CA ARG A 12 -11.61 1.94 2.80
C ARG A 12 -11.49 1.05 4.05
N GLY A 13 -12.58 0.39 4.41
CA GLY A 13 -12.64 -0.54 5.54
C GLY A 13 -11.96 -1.87 5.26
N MET A 14 -12.06 -2.78 6.24
CA MET A 14 -11.49 -4.14 6.16
C MET A 14 -12.14 -5.04 5.09
N ASP A 15 -13.25 -4.63 4.51
CA ASP A 15 -13.90 -5.27 3.35
C ASP A 15 -13.10 -5.05 2.05
N SER A 16 -12.19 -4.07 2.02
CA SER A 16 -11.31 -3.81 0.89
C SER A 16 -10.02 -4.63 0.95
N ILE A 17 -9.65 -5.23 -0.19
CA ILE A 17 -8.41 -5.99 -0.36
C ILE A 17 -7.18 -5.11 -0.10
N SER A 18 -7.20 -3.84 -0.51
CA SER A 18 -6.09 -2.92 -0.31
C SER A 18 -5.88 -2.53 1.15
N THR A 19 -6.95 -2.49 1.95
CA THR A 19 -6.85 -2.26 3.40
C THR A 19 -6.26 -3.48 4.10
N ILE A 20 -6.67 -4.70 3.71
CA ILE A 20 -6.07 -5.95 4.20
C ILE A 20 -4.58 -5.99 3.88
N ALA A 21 -4.20 -5.64 2.65
CA ALA A 21 -2.80 -5.55 2.24
C ALA A 21 -2.02 -4.51 3.06
N ALA A 22 -2.60 -3.33 3.28
CA ALA A 22 -2.01 -2.29 4.11
C ALA A 22 -1.75 -2.75 5.56
N VAL A 23 -2.70 -3.46 6.18
CA VAL A 23 -2.52 -4.05 7.53
C VAL A 23 -1.37 -5.06 7.55
N ASN A 24 -1.25 -5.91 6.54
CA ASN A 24 -0.14 -6.86 6.46
C ASN A 24 1.23 -6.16 6.36
N ILE A 25 1.29 -5.06 5.58
CA ILE A 25 2.49 -4.22 5.49
C ILE A 25 2.76 -3.52 6.83
N LEU A 26 1.73 -3.02 7.51
CA LEU A 26 1.84 -2.41 8.85
C LEU A 26 2.51 -3.36 9.84
N GLY A 27 2.16 -4.65 9.85
CA GLY A 27 2.82 -5.61 10.74
C GLY A 27 4.34 -5.69 10.51
N ARG A 28 4.79 -5.60 9.25
CA ARG A 28 6.22 -5.56 8.94
C ARG A 28 6.89 -4.26 9.38
N VAL A 29 6.23 -3.12 9.17
CA VAL A 29 6.69 -1.82 9.64
C VAL A 29 6.80 -1.82 11.15
N ALA A 30 5.77 -2.29 11.86
CA ALA A 30 5.70 -2.39 13.32
C ALA A 30 6.83 -3.24 13.90
N ARG A 31 7.10 -4.41 13.31
CA ARG A 31 8.23 -5.25 13.72
C ARG A 31 9.57 -4.50 13.56
N ARG A 32 9.79 -3.83 12.43
CA ARG A 32 11.02 -3.05 12.19
C ARG A 32 11.14 -1.90 13.19
N THR A 33 10.08 -1.13 13.40
CA THR A 33 10.13 -0.01 14.35
C THR A 33 10.37 -0.48 15.77
N ALA A 34 9.84 -1.64 16.17
CA ALA A 34 10.14 -2.27 17.46
C ALA A 34 11.61 -2.72 17.58
N GLU A 35 12.16 -3.36 16.54
CA GLU A 35 13.58 -3.78 16.48
C GLU A 35 14.54 -2.58 16.64
N TYR A 36 14.18 -1.41 16.10
CA TYR A 36 14.99 -0.19 16.12
C TYR A 36 14.58 0.83 17.20
N ASP A 37 13.71 0.47 18.14
CA ASP A 37 13.23 1.36 19.21
C ASP A 37 12.71 2.72 18.69
N THR A 38 12.00 2.69 17.56
CA THR A 38 11.47 3.87 16.87
C THR A 38 9.97 3.99 17.10
N ALA A 39 9.51 5.19 17.44
CA ALA A 39 8.08 5.45 17.61
C ALA A 39 7.33 5.30 16.28
N LEU A 40 6.30 4.45 16.26
CA LEU A 40 5.38 4.28 15.14
C LEU A 40 4.02 4.83 15.54
N ARG A 41 3.45 5.72 14.71
CA ARG A 41 2.08 6.22 14.83
C ARG A 41 1.26 5.76 13.63
N VAL A 42 0.05 5.29 13.88
CA VAL A 42 -0.83 4.71 12.86
C VAL A 42 -2.16 5.43 12.85
N VAL A 43 -2.58 5.90 11.69
CA VAL A 43 -3.90 6.54 11.51
C VAL A 43 -4.81 5.64 10.69
N ALA A 44 -5.90 5.20 11.31
CA ALA A 44 -6.93 4.38 10.68
C ALA A 44 -8.15 5.24 10.25
N PRO A 45 -8.87 4.87 9.18
CA PRO A 45 -10.05 5.58 8.70
C PRO A 45 -11.31 5.31 9.55
N ASP A 46 -11.34 4.18 10.26
CA ASP A 46 -12.51 3.73 11.03
C ASP A 46 -12.12 2.84 12.23
N PRO A 47 -13.06 2.57 13.17
CA PRO A 47 -12.78 1.78 14.38
C PRO A 47 -12.40 0.32 14.12
N VAL A 48 -12.88 -0.29 13.05
CA VAL A 48 -12.58 -1.69 12.72
C VAL A 48 -11.14 -1.80 12.24
N VAL A 49 -10.73 -0.95 11.29
CA VAL A 49 -9.35 -0.89 10.81
C VAL A 49 -8.40 -0.51 11.96
N MET A 50 -8.79 0.41 12.84
CA MET A 50 -8.01 0.77 14.04
C MET A 50 -7.76 -0.45 14.94
N SER A 51 -8.82 -1.20 15.26
CA SER A 51 -8.73 -2.36 16.15
C SER A 51 -7.86 -3.47 15.57
N VAL A 52 -8.02 -3.76 14.27
CA VAL A 52 -7.17 -4.73 13.56
C VAL A 52 -5.71 -4.28 13.51
N SER A 53 -5.48 -2.99 13.30
CA SER A 53 -4.14 -2.40 13.27
C SER A 53 -3.47 -2.45 14.64
N GLN A 54 -4.20 -2.20 15.73
CA GLN A 54 -3.72 -2.36 17.10
C GLN A 54 -3.27 -3.79 17.37
N GLU A 55 -4.09 -4.79 17.04
CA GLU A 55 -3.75 -6.19 17.29
C GLU A 55 -2.57 -6.64 16.42
N THR A 56 -2.53 -6.22 15.14
CA THR A 56 -1.41 -6.51 14.23
C THR A 56 -0.10 -5.91 14.73
N MET A 57 -0.15 -4.65 15.19
CA MET A 57 1.01 -3.97 15.75
C MET A 57 1.46 -4.62 17.06
N LYS A 58 0.53 -4.96 17.96
CA LYS A 58 0.81 -5.68 19.20
C LYS A 58 1.48 -7.02 18.95
N ALA A 59 0.92 -7.85 18.07
CA ALA A 59 1.51 -9.13 17.69
C ALA A 59 2.94 -8.96 17.14
N SER A 60 3.14 -7.97 16.27
CA SER A 60 4.46 -7.68 15.68
C SER A 60 5.49 -7.23 16.72
N TYR A 61 5.09 -6.46 17.73
CA TYR A 61 5.95 -6.05 18.84
C TYR A 61 6.30 -7.22 19.77
N VAL A 62 5.34 -8.11 20.03
CA VAL A 62 5.57 -9.36 20.80
C VAL A 62 6.56 -10.26 20.06
N GLU A 63 6.37 -10.47 18.75
CA GLU A 63 7.29 -11.26 17.92
C GLU A 63 8.71 -10.66 17.86
N ALA A 64 8.83 -9.34 17.91
CA ALA A 64 10.11 -8.64 17.99
C ALA A 64 10.77 -8.71 19.38
N GLY A 65 10.11 -9.32 20.38
CA GLY A 65 10.61 -9.39 21.75
C GLY A 65 10.53 -8.07 22.52
N ARG A 66 9.71 -7.12 22.07
CA ARG A 66 9.52 -5.78 22.66
C ARG A 66 8.06 -5.48 23.01
N PRO A 67 7.35 -6.35 23.76
CA PRO A 67 5.96 -6.11 24.14
C PRO A 67 5.80 -4.87 25.03
N ASP A 68 6.85 -4.49 25.77
CA ASP A 68 6.93 -3.31 26.62
C ASP A 68 6.87 -1.98 25.84
N ALA A 69 7.31 -1.99 24.58
CA ALA A 69 7.32 -0.81 23.72
C ALA A 69 5.98 -0.58 22.99
N PHE A 70 5.05 -1.53 23.06
CA PHE A 70 3.75 -1.38 22.42
C PHE A 70 2.86 -0.41 23.21
N ASN A 71 2.34 0.61 22.51
CA ASN A 71 1.36 1.54 23.05
C ASN A 71 0.10 1.52 22.16
N PRO A 72 -1.07 1.10 22.66
CA PRO A 72 -2.30 1.08 21.87
C PRO A 72 -2.75 2.48 21.43
N GLU A 73 -2.41 3.53 22.19
CA GLU A 73 -2.75 4.92 21.87
C GLU A 73 -1.99 5.47 20.64
N HIS A 74 -0.97 4.74 20.17
CA HIS A 74 -0.27 5.10 18.94
C HIS A 74 -1.06 4.74 17.68
N VAL A 75 -2.15 3.96 17.80
CA VAL A 75 -3.05 3.63 16.71
C VAL A 75 -4.40 4.28 17.00
N PHE A 76 -4.80 5.24 16.16
CA PHE A 76 -5.96 6.09 16.42
C PHE A 76 -6.69 6.48 15.14
N ILE A 77 -7.89 7.05 15.29
CA ILE A 77 -8.67 7.65 14.21
C ILE A 77 -8.52 9.16 14.32
N ALA A 78 -8.18 9.81 13.21
CA ALA A 78 -8.03 11.28 13.16
C ALA A 78 -9.24 11.98 12.51
N GLY A 79 -9.97 11.27 11.65
CA GLY A 79 -11.20 11.69 10.99
C GLY A 79 -11.77 10.51 10.20
N THR A 80 -13.06 10.50 9.93
CA THR A 80 -13.72 9.40 9.19
C THR A 80 -14.17 9.82 7.79
N GLU A 81 -14.25 11.13 7.54
CA GLU A 81 -14.58 11.71 6.23
C GLU A 81 -13.30 12.14 5.51
N GLN A 82 -13.27 11.97 4.19
CA GLN A 82 -12.09 12.15 3.34
C GLN A 82 -11.21 13.37 3.70
N PHE A 83 -11.77 14.59 3.65
CA PHE A 83 -10.99 15.80 3.90
C PHE A 83 -10.77 16.09 5.39
N SER A 84 -11.61 15.55 6.28
CA SER A 84 -11.34 15.61 7.72
C SER A 84 -10.16 14.71 8.12
N TYR A 85 -10.08 13.52 7.52
CA TYR A 85 -8.95 12.62 7.63
C TYR A 85 -7.68 13.30 7.13
N ALA A 86 -7.73 13.86 5.92
CA ALA A 86 -6.60 14.58 5.31
C ALA A 86 -6.09 15.70 6.22
N ALA A 87 -6.98 16.63 6.61
CA ALA A 87 -6.61 17.78 7.43
C ALA A 87 -6.02 17.36 8.79
N ALA A 88 -6.57 16.31 9.42
CA ALA A 88 -6.07 15.83 10.70
C ALA A 88 -4.69 15.16 10.57
N VAL A 89 -4.48 14.37 9.52
CA VAL A 89 -3.19 13.74 9.22
C VAL A 89 -2.15 14.81 8.85
N GLU A 90 -2.47 15.77 8.00
CA GLU A 90 -1.59 16.89 7.66
C GLU A 90 -1.19 17.69 8.90
N GLY A 91 -2.13 17.95 9.80
CA GLY A 91 -1.86 18.57 11.10
C GLY A 91 -0.86 17.80 11.96
N ILE A 92 -0.89 16.46 11.89
CA ILE A 92 0.11 15.58 12.51
C ILE A 92 1.45 15.72 11.80
N MET A 93 1.48 15.66 10.47
CA MET A 93 2.71 15.79 9.68
C MET A 93 3.46 17.09 9.99
N VAL A 94 2.77 18.23 9.99
CA VAL A 94 3.41 19.54 10.20
C VAL A 94 3.89 19.76 11.63
N ARG A 95 3.15 19.25 12.63
CA ARG A 95 3.49 19.41 14.05
C ARG A 95 4.58 18.44 14.49
N ASP A 96 4.42 17.17 14.14
CA ASP A 96 5.23 16.09 14.69
C ASP A 96 6.44 15.77 13.79
N ARG A 97 6.44 16.28 12.55
CA ARG A 97 7.50 16.15 11.53
C ARG A 97 8.15 14.77 11.49
N PRO A 98 7.39 13.70 11.19
CA PRO A 98 7.90 12.33 11.12
C PRO A 98 9.11 12.21 10.18
N ALA A 99 9.96 11.20 10.39
CA ALA A 99 11.08 10.92 9.48
C ALA A 99 10.62 10.24 8.19
N ALA A 100 9.56 9.44 8.26
CA ALA A 100 9.00 8.73 7.14
C ALA A 100 7.47 8.69 7.23
N HIS A 101 6.79 8.90 6.10
CA HIS A 101 5.36 8.66 5.94
C HIS A 101 5.16 7.45 5.05
N ILE A 102 4.39 6.50 5.56
CA ILE A 102 4.04 5.26 4.88
C ILE A 102 2.53 5.28 4.66
N MET A 103 2.12 5.36 3.40
CA MET A 103 0.72 5.55 3.00
C MET A 103 0.27 4.30 2.23
N MET A 104 -0.61 3.48 2.79
CA MET A 104 -0.98 2.20 2.20
C MET A 104 -2.50 2.01 2.18
N GLY A 105 -3.06 1.71 1.01
CA GLY A 105 -4.47 1.38 0.85
C GLY A 105 -5.14 2.11 -0.31
N TYR A 106 -6.48 2.19 -0.28
CA TYR A 106 -7.25 2.90 -1.30
C TYR A 106 -7.39 4.39 -0.94
N PHE A 107 -6.88 5.28 -1.79
CA PHE A 107 -6.96 6.73 -1.61
C PHE A 107 -7.82 7.38 -2.70
N TYR A 108 -8.24 8.62 -2.44
CA TYR A 108 -8.89 9.51 -3.41
C TYR A 108 -8.09 10.81 -3.51
N ALA A 109 -8.77 11.93 -3.78
CA ALA A 109 -8.17 13.24 -4.02
C ALA A 109 -7.28 13.77 -2.87
N GLU A 110 -7.43 13.25 -1.65
CA GLU A 110 -6.58 13.57 -0.50
C GLU A 110 -5.15 13.08 -0.66
N SER A 111 -4.89 12.08 -1.53
CA SER A 111 -3.56 11.52 -1.77
C SER A 111 -2.52 12.58 -2.11
N LEU A 112 -2.86 13.55 -2.96
CA LEU A 112 -1.95 14.63 -3.33
C LEU A 112 -1.63 15.55 -2.14
N LEU A 113 -2.66 15.92 -1.38
CA LEU A 113 -2.51 16.83 -0.24
C LEU A 113 -1.64 16.20 0.86
N LEU A 114 -1.89 14.92 1.15
CA LEU A 114 -1.11 14.13 2.10
C LEU A 114 0.35 14.01 1.66
N ALA A 115 0.60 13.65 0.41
CA ALA A 115 1.95 13.42 -0.10
C ALA A 115 2.76 14.72 -0.23
N GLU A 116 2.14 15.81 -0.69
CA GLU A 116 2.79 17.12 -0.80
C GLU A 116 3.13 17.71 0.59
N THR A 117 2.21 17.56 1.55
CA THR A 117 2.48 17.94 2.95
C THR A 117 3.64 17.13 3.53
N GLY A 118 3.65 15.82 3.28
CA GLY A 118 4.74 14.93 3.69
C GLY A 118 6.08 15.35 3.12
N SER A 119 6.14 15.59 1.81
CA SER A 119 7.32 16.09 1.11
C SER A 119 7.81 17.43 1.68
N THR A 120 6.89 18.38 1.92
CA THR A 120 7.22 19.70 2.49
C THR A 120 7.81 19.62 3.90
N THR A 121 7.45 18.59 4.68
CA THR A 121 8.04 18.37 6.02
C THR A 121 9.41 17.70 5.98
N GLY A 122 9.85 17.24 4.80
CA GLY A 122 11.14 16.56 4.57
C GLY A 122 11.15 15.11 5.03
N ALA A 123 9.98 14.46 5.09
CA ALA A 123 9.84 13.06 5.43
C ALA A 123 9.97 12.18 4.19
N ILE A 124 10.68 11.05 4.29
CA ILE A 124 10.69 10.03 3.22
C ILE A 124 9.24 9.56 2.99
N GLN A 125 8.77 9.61 1.77
CA GLN A 125 7.40 9.22 1.40
C GLN A 125 7.41 7.85 0.70
N ILE A 126 6.72 6.88 1.31
CA ILE A 126 6.48 5.57 0.71
C ILE A 126 4.98 5.39 0.58
N ALA A 127 4.48 5.25 -0.64
CA ALA A 127 3.07 5.11 -0.94
C ALA A 127 2.76 3.75 -1.58
N GLY A 128 1.53 3.29 -1.45
CA GLY A 128 1.01 2.15 -2.17
C GLY A 128 -0.51 2.21 -2.27
N THR A 129 -1.03 2.16 -3.49
CA THR A 129 -2.47 2.20 -3.73
C THR A 129 -2.87 1.41 -4.97
N ASP A 130 -4.08 0.86 -4.94
CA ASP A 130 -4.76 0.22 -6.06
C ASP A 130 -5.69 1.17 -6.81
N ALA A 131 -5.83 2.42 -6.35
CA ALA A 131 -6.59 3.45 -7.04
C ALA A 131 -5.79 4.04 -8.21
N PHE A 132 -6.07 3.54 -9.43
CA PHE A 132 -5.41 4.00 -10.67
C PHE A 132 -5.44 5.53 -10.86
N THR A 133 -6.52 6.19 -10.46
CA THR A 133 -6.67 7.64 -10.59
C THR A 133 -5.76 8.45 -9.64
N GLN A 134 -5.24 7.82 -8.58
CA GLN A 134 -4.37 8.48 -7.59
C GLN A 134 -2.89 8.11 -7.77
N LEU A 135 -2.56 7.06 -8.53
CA LEU A 135 -1.18 6.69 -8.84
C LEU A 135 -0.35 7.85 -9.40
N PRO A 136 -0.86 8.73 -10.30
CA PRO A 136 -0.10 9.87 -10.78
C PRO A 136 0.31 10.86 -9.68
N PHE A 137 -0.48 10.99 -8.62
CA PHE A 137 -0.14 11.86 -7.50
C PHE A 137 0.98 11.26 -6.67
N PHE A 138 0.88 9.98 -6.28
CA PHE A 138 1.95 9.35 -5.51
C PHE A 138 3.25 9.20 -6.28
N ILE A 139 3.21 8.82 -7.57
CA ILE A 139 4.44 8.65 -8.36
C ILE A 139 5.23 9.96 -8.54
N THR A 140 4.55 11.11 -8.51
CA THR A 140 5.19 12.42 -8.70
C THR A 140 5.61 13.09 -7.39
N THR A 141 5.03 12.69 -6.26
CA THR A 141 5.24 13.35 -4.96
C THR A 141 5.91 12.48 -3.91
N CYS A 142 5.98 11.17 -4.12
CA CYS A 142 6.59 10.21 -3.19
C CYS A 142 7.93 9.67 -3.70
N ASP A 143 8.83 9.32 -2.78
CA ASP A 143 10.13 8.71 -3.11
C ASP A 143 9.96 7.28 -3.67
N TYR A 144 9.01 6.53 -3.11
CA TYR A 144 8.70 5.16 -3.53
C TYR A 144 7.19 4.96 -3.61
N THR A 145 6.71 4.39 -4.72
CA THR A 145 5.28 4.13 -4.93
C THR A 145 5.08 2.69 -5.40
N LEU A 146 4.26 1.93 -4.66
CA LEU A 146 3.74 0.63 -5.09
C LEU A 146 2.53 0.84 -6.00
N LEU A 147 2.63 0.32 -7.22
CA LEU A 147 1.63 0.50 -8.27
C LEU A 147 0.63 -0.65 -8.29
N GLY A 148 -0.61 -0.42 -7.84
CA GLY A 148 -1.69 -1.37 -8.06
C GLY A 148 -1.44 -2.72 -7.41
N GLU A 149 -1.13 -3.71 -8.24
CA GLU A 149 -0.87 -5.08 -7.80
C GLU A 149 0.37 -5.24 -6.92
N GLU A 150 1.32 -4.32 -7.01
CA GLU A 150 2.50 -4.30 -6.14
C GLU A 150 2.11 -4.13 -4.67
N LEU A 151 1.02 -3.40 -4.37
CA LEU A 151 0.48 -3.29 -3.01
C LEU A 151 0.07 -4.67 -2.46
N TYR A 152 -0.58 -5.49 -3.28
CA TYR A 152 -1.02 -6.83 -2.90
C TYR A 152 0.17 -7.79 -2.76
N ALA A 153 1.12 -7.69 -3.70
CA ALA A 153 2.33 -8.51 -3.71
C ALA A 153 3.29 -8.16 -2.57
N ALA A 154 3.29 -6.93 -2.07
CA ALA A 154 4.23 -6.47 -1.05
C ALA A 154 4.24 -7.36 0.19
N SER A 155 3.07 -7.81 0.67
CA SER A 155 3.00 -8.73 1.82
C SER A 155 3.70 -10.07 1.57
N ALA A 156 3.58 -10.63 0.36
CA ALA A 156 4.25 -11.86 -0.05
C ALA A 156 5.78 -11.67 -0.12
N TYR A 157 6.23 -10.54 -0.68
CA TYR A 157 7.65 -10.20 -0.74
C TYR A 157 8.27 -9.93 0.64
N LEU A 158 7.54 -9.25 1.52
CA LEU A 158 8.02 -8.88 2.86
C LEU A 158 8.05 -10.07 3.84
N SER A 159 7.14 -11.03 3.68
CA SER A 159 7.11 -12.26 4.49
C SER A 159 8.09 -13.31 3.99
N GLY A 160 8.40 -13.35 2.69
CA GLY A 160 9.28 -14.35 2.10
C GLY A 160 8.67 -15.76 2.04
N GLU A 161 7.36 -15.90 2.28
CA GLU A 161 6.69 -17.20 2.35
C GLU A 161 6.66 -17.87 0.96
N PRO A 162 7.29 -19.06 0.79
CA PRO A 162 7.44 -19.70 -0.53
C PRO A 162 6.11 -19.93 -1.26
N ARG A 163 5.02 -20.21 -0.52
CA ARG A 163 3.70 -20.42 -1.11
C ARG A 163 3.10 -19.15 -1.70
N MET A 164 3.21 -18.01 -1.01
CA MET A 164 2.68 -16.73 -1.50
C MET A 164 3.51 -16.24 -2.69
N LEU A 165 4.84 -16.36 -2.60
CA LEU A 165 5.74 -16.04 -3.70
C LEU A 165 5.53 -16.94 -4.92
N GLY A 166 5.26 -18.24 -4.72
CA GLY A 166 4.95 -19.18 -5.79
C GLY A 166 3.65 -18.83 -6.50
N SER A 167 2.61 -18.44 -5.77
CA SER A 167 1.34 -17.97 -6.34
C SER A 167 1.55 -16.73 -7.22
N LEU A 168 2.32 -15.75 -6.73
CA LEU A 168 2.63 -14.54 -7.48
C LEU A 168 3.36 -14.86 -8.79
N LYS A 169 4.42 -15.68 -8.74
CA LYS A 169 5.15 -16.12 -9.93
C LYS A 169 4.26 -16.85 -10.94
N GLY A 170 3.31 -17.66 -10.47
CA GLY A 170 2.34 -18.34 -11.32
C GLY A 170 1.42 -17.37 -12.05
N GLN A 171 0.92 -16.34 -11.34
CA GLN A 171 0.11 -15.27 -11.94
C GLN A 171 0.90 -14.48 -12.98
N ASP A 172 2.16 -14.12 -12.68
CA ASP A 172 3.03 -13.39 -13.60
C ASP A 172 3.35 -14.20 -14.87
N ALA A 173 3.61 -15.50 -14.72
CA ALA A 173 3.80 -16.40 -15.85
C ALA A 173 2.53 -16.50 -16.72
N GLY A 174 1.36 -16.59 -16.10
CA GLY A 174 0.08 -16.59 -16.81
C GLY A 174 -0.15 -15.30 -17.60
N LYS A 175 0.10 -14.14 -16.99
CA LYS A 175 0.02 -12.84 -17.68
C LYS A 175 1.02 -12.75 -18.83
N ALA A 176 2.25 -13.23 -18.65
CA ALA A 176 3.27 -13.24 -19.70
C ALA A 176 2.85 -14.10 -20.91
N LEU A 177 2.24 -15.27 -20.66
CA LEU A 177 1.68 -16.12 -21.72
C LEU A 177 0.55 -15.43 -22.47
N ILE A 178 -0.37 -14.77 -21.76
CA ILE A 178 -1.46 -14.01 -22.38
C ILE A 178 -0.91 -12.85 -23.20
N LEU A 179 0.06 -12.09 -22.68
CA LEU A 179 0.72 -11.00 -23.40
C LEU A 179 1.40 -11.50 -24.67
N ALA A 180 2.12 -12.62 -24.60
CA ALA A 180 2.75 -13.22 -25.77
C ALA A 180 1.72 -13.63 -26.84
N ALA A 181 0.60 -14.23 -26.42
CA ALA A 181 -0.49 -14.60 -27.32
C ALA A 181 -1.15 -13.36 -27.96
N LEU A 182 -1.36 -12.28 -27.20
CA LEU A 182 -1.91 -11.02 -27.71
C LEU A 182 -0.97 -10.36 -28.72
N VAL A 183 0.33 -10.31 -28.43
CA VAL A 183 1.33 -9.76 -29.36
C VAL A 183 1.40 -10.59 -30.64
N LEU A 184 1.43 -11.92 -30.52
CA LEU A 184 1.42 -12.82 -31.68
C LEU A 184 0.15 -12.62 -32.51
N GLY A 185 -1.02 -12.58 -31.86
CA GLY A 185 -2.30 -12.32 -32.52
C GLY A 185 -2.33 -10.98 -33.25
N ALA A 186 -1.82 -9.91 -32.62
CA ALA A 186 -1.75 -8.58 -33.24
C ALA A 186 -0.83 -8.56 -34.47
N VAL A 187 0.34 -9.23 -34.41
CA VAL A 187 1.25 -9.33 -35.55
C VAL A 187 0.64 -10.14 -36.68
N LEU A 188 0.04 -11.29 -36.39
CA LEU A 188 -0.62 -12.13 -37.39
C LEU A 188 -1.79 -11.41 -38.08
N ALA A 189 -2.56 -10.63 -37.32
CA ALA A 189 -3.63 -9.78 -37.86
C ALA A 189 -3.07 -8.66 -38.76
N ALA A 190 -1.98 -8.01 -38.35
CA ALA A 190 -1.35 -6.94 -39.12
C ALA A 190 -0.72 -7.41 -40.44
N LEU A 191 -0.32 -8.68 -40.54
CA LEU A 191 0.25 -9.28 -41.76
C LEU A 191 -0.82 -9.80 -42.74
N GLU A 192 -2.10 -9.58 -42.47
CA GLU A 192 -3.24 -9.99 -43.31
C GLU A 192 -3.15 -11.44 -43.82
N LEU A 193 -2.66 -12.37 -42.98
CA LEU A 193 -2.59 -13.78 -43.35
C LEU A 193 -4.01 -14.30 -43.62
N PRO A 194 -4.38 -14.59 -44.90
CA PRO A 194 -5.77 -14.83 -45.28
C PRO A 194 -6.39 -16.02 -44.55
N GLN A 195 -5.57 -16.99 -44.15
CA GLN A 195 -6.01 -18.21 -43.48
C GLN A 195 -6.54 -17.96 -42.05
N LEU A 196 -6.07 -16.91 -41.35
CA LEU A 196 -6.51 -16.58 -40.00
C LEU A 196 -7.77 -15.72 -40.00
N THR A 197 -7.88 -14.77 -40.91
CA THR A 197 -9.11 -13.99 -41.11
C THR A 197 -10.29 -14.88 -41.46
N HIS A 198 -10.11 -15.87 -42.35
CA HIS A 198 -11.15 -16.84 -42.70
C HIS A 198 -11.57 -17.77 -41.55
N PHE A 199 -10.69 -18.04 -40.57
CA PHE A 199 -11.00 -18.90 -39.42
C PHE A 199 -11.86 -18.19 -38.36
N PHE A 200 -11.76 -16.86 -38.26
CA PHE A 200 -12.49 -16.04 -37.28
C PHE A 200 -13.69 -15.28 -37.86
N THR A 201 -13.86 -15.24 -39.19
CA THR A 201 -15.12 -14.78 -39.79
C THR A 201 -16.24 -15.80 -39.54
N PRO A 202 -17.33 -15.42 -38.87
CA PRO A 202 -18.54 -16.24 -38.92
C PRO A 202 -19.05 -16.24 -40.36
N TYR A 203 -19.36 -17.44 -40.87
CA TYR A 203 -19.92 -17.67 -42.20
C TYR A 203 -21.07 -16.72 -42.55
#